data_AF-A0A364GX36-F1
#
_entry.id   AF-A0A364GX36-F1
#
_cell.length_a   1.000
_cell.length_b   1.000
_cell.length_c   1.000
_cell.angle_alpha   90.00
_cell.angle_beta   90.00
_cell.angle_gamma   90.00
#
_symmetry.space_group_name_H-M   'P 1'
#
loop_
_entity.id
_entity.type
_entity.pdbx_description
1 polymer ?
#
loop_
_entity_poly.entity_id
_entity_poly.type
_entity_poly.pdbx_seq_one_letter_code
_entity_poly.pdbx_strand_id
1 'polypeptide(L)'
;MNFILRVGRTWDTQIDAIRDAVTEHTNLIRYDNTYYRICSNAAPPSFTISLLPSTGGTPLVLNMRTRDLYVELIGGHPFENYSHNLDRMPFDAIATSGSDAVRGFSLDSAIRGLLRTPDGDKRMLTPDDRFLAQSLVVFCVAESLRFDKIATELGQYFRSSYDPNHPEITSFLKGATPIRYLQSWLKMAKNWEKTTRDVFDGIPDKMREIVVQPRDRLSPADRQASARVDTTAFGEVTQKIAPGMRVLMRPS
;
A
#
# COMPACT_ATOMS: atom_id res chain seq x y z
N MET A 1 -14.49 0.07 -11.43
CA MET A 1 -14.63 -0.81 -10.25
C MET A 1 -14.42 0.05 -9.01
N ASN A 2 -15.23 -0.11 -7.96
CA ASN A 2 -15.10 0.68 -6.72
C ASN A 2 -15.04 -0.24 -5.50
N PHE A 3 -14.10 0.02 -4.60
CA PHE A 3 -13.95 -0.70 -3.34
C PHE A 3 -14.15 0.23 -2.16
N ILE A 4 -14.57 -0.34 -1.03
CA ILE A 4 -14.61 0.35 0.25
C ILE A 4 -13.46 -0.19 1.08
N LEU A 5 -12.65 0.70 1.63
CA LEU A 5 -11.55 0.36 2.53
C LEU A 5 -11.70 1.19 3.81
N ARG A 6 -11.98 0.55 4.94
CA ARG A 6 -12.09 1.22 6.23
C ARG A 6 -10.82 1.00 7.06
N VAL A 7 -10.28 2.10 7.58
CA VAL A 7 -9.21 2.05 8.59
C VAL A 7 -9.68 1.26 9.80
N GLY A 8 -9.00 0.18 10.17
CA GLY A 8 -9.43 -0.62 11.32
C GLY A 8 -8.94 -2.06 11.31
N ARG A 9 -9.59 -2.87 12.15
CA ARG A 9 -9.14 -4.21 12.54
C ARG A 9 -9.05 -5.22 11.39
N THR A 10 -9.82 -5.02 10.33
CA THR A 10 -9.90 -5.89 9.16
C THR A 10 -9.13 -5.33 7.96
N TRP A 11 -8.15 -4.46 8.20
CA TRP A 11 -7.37 -3.79 7.15
C TRP A 11 -6.71 -4.80 6.21
N ASP A 12 -5.96 -5.73 6.76
CA ASP A 12 -5.29 -6.81 6.03
C ASP A 12 -6.27 -7.62 5.18
N THR A 13 -7.39 -8.07 5.75
CA THR A 13 -8.41 -8.83 5.01
C THR A 13 -9.08 -8.01 3.90
N GLN A 14 -9.36 -6.72 4.12
CA GLN A 14 -9.92 -5.84 3.09
C GLN A 14 -8.91 -5.63 1.95
N ILE A 15 -7.64 -5.44 2.29
CA ILE A 15 -6.57 -5.29 1.32
C ILE A 15 -6.42 -6.58 0.49
N ASP A 16 -6.46 -7.76 1.12
CA ASP A 16 -6.42 -9.04 0.41
C ASP A 16 -7.56 -9.15 -0.62
N ALA A 17 -8.79 -8.82 -0.21
CA ALA A 17 -9.95 -8.83 -1.10
C ALA A 17 -9.80 -7.85 -2.28
N ILE A 18 -9.24 -6.65 -2.04
CA ILE A 18 -8.96 -5.69 -3.12
C ILE A 18 -7.88 -6.25 -4.05
N ARG A 19 -6.76 -6.77 -3.51
CA ARG A 19 -5.69 -7.38 -4.32
C ARG A 19 -6.26 -8.48 -5.20
N ASP A 20 -7.06 -9.38 -4.64
CA ASP A 20 -7.64 -10.49 -5.39
C ASP A 20 -8.49 -10.04 -6.57
N ALA A 21 -9.16 -8.91 -6.45
CA ALA A 21 -10.02 -8.34 -7.49
C ALA A 21 -9.28 -7.49 -8.54
N VAL A 22 -8.15 -6.86 -8.19
CA VAL A 22 -7.42 -5.92 -9.09
C VAL A 22 -6.09 -6.45 -9.61
N THR A 23 -5.70 -7.65 -9.21
CA THR A 23 -4.44 -8.30 -9.62
C THR A 23 -4.71 -9.74 -10.04
N GLU A 24 -3.80 -10.29 -10.84
CA GLU A 24 -3.90 -11.64 -11.38
C GLU A 24 -2.98 -12.60 -10.62
N HIS A 25 -3.38 -13.86 -10.50
CA HIS A 25 -2.51 -14.90 -9.96
C HIS A 25 -1.32 -15.12 -10.88
N THR A 26 -0.11 -15.09 -10.32
CA THR A 26 1.05 -15.68 -10.99
C THR A 26 1.19 -17.13 -10.53
N ASN A 27 1.82 -17.97 -11.35
CA ASN A 27 2.29 -19.27 -10.90
C ASN A 27 3.74 -19.19 -10.38
N LEU A 28 4.21 -18.00 -9.95
CA LEU A 28 5.52 -17.81 -9.38
C LEU A 28 5.49 -18.03 -7.88
N ILE A 29 6.21 -19.05 -7.41
CA ILE A 29 6.26 -19.45 -6.02
C ILE A 29 7.24 -18.53 -5.27
N ARG A 30 6.75 -17.93 -4.20
CA ARG A 30 7.47 -17.09 -3.24
C ARG A 30 8.29 -17.93 -2.27
N TYR A 31 9.14 -17.27 -1.49
CA TYR A 31 9.94 -17.89 -0.42
C TYR A 31 9.08 -18.69 0.58
N ASP A 32 7.87 -18.20 0.92
CA ASP A 32 6.93 -18.78 1.88
C ASP A 32 6.02 -19.87 1.30
N ASN A 33 6.32 -20.37 0.08
CA ASN A 33 5.49 -21.31 -0.69
C ASN A 33 4.12 -20.79 -1.12
N THR A 34 3.82 -19.51 -0.91
CA THR A 34 2.66 -18.87 -1.54
C THR A 34 3.03 -18.36 -2.94
N TYR A 35 2.08 -17.77 -3.66
CA TYR A 35 2.33 -17.27 -5.02
C TYR A 35 2.38 -15.73 -5.05
N TYR A 36 3.25 -15.18 -5.90
CA TYR A 36 3.15 -13.77 -6.25
C TYR A 36 1.83 -13.51 -7.00
N ARG A 37 1.38 -12.27 -6.95
CA ARG A 37 0.34 -11.73 -7.84
C ARG A 37 0.99 -10.72 -8.77
N ILE A 38 0.36 -10.41 -9.89
CA ILE A 38 0.80 -9.37 -10.82
C ILE A 38 -0.33 -8.38 -11.04
N CYS A 39 -0.03 -7.09 -11.10
CA CYS A 39 -1.00 -6.07 -11.46
C CYS A 39 -1.75 -6.45 -12.73
N SER A 40 -3.05 -6.16 -12.82
CA SER A 40 -3.84 -6.50 -14.00
C SER A 40 -3.70 -5.45 -15.10
N ASN A 41 -3.72 -5.88 -16.37
CA ASN A 41 -3.88 -5.01 -17.53
C ASN A 41 -5.30 -5.11 -18.14
N ALA A 42 -6.22 -5.81 -17.47
CA ALA A 42 -7.60 -5.92 -17.91
C ALA A 42 -8.35 -4.59 -17.76
N ALA A 43 -9.38 -4.41 -18.58
CA ALA A 43 -10.29 -3.27 -18.45
C ALA A 43 -11.16 -3.40 -17.18
N PRO A 44 -11.43 -2.31 -16.45
CA PRO A 44 -11.01 -0.93 -16.72
C PRO A 44 -9.53 -0.65 -16.34
N PRO A 45 -8.86 0.33 -16.99
CA PRO A 45 -7.46 0.66 -16.72
C PRO A 45 -7.23 1.30 -15.34
N SER A 46 -8.29 1.64 -14.64
CA SER A 46 -8.26 2.19 -13.28
C SER A 46 -9.45 1.72 -12.46
N PHE A 47 -9.28 1.79 -11.14
CA PHE A 47 -10.28 1.48 -10.14
C PHE A 47 -10.24 2.52 -9.03
N THR A 48 -11.32 2.58 -8.24
CA THR A 48 -11.44 3.54 -7.14
C THR A 48 -11.48 2.83 -5.79
N ILE A 49 -10.88 3.46 -4.79
CA ILE A 49 -11.01 3.07 -3.38
C ILE A 49 -11.66 4.23 -2.64
N SER A 50 -12.81 3.97 -2.03
CA SER A 50 -13.46 4.84 -1.05
C SER A 50 -12.87 4.57 0.33
N LEU A 51 -11.84 5.34 0.70
CA LEU A 51 -11.12 5.20 1.97
C LEU A 51 -11.89 5.88 3.10
N LEU A 52 -12.39 5.09 4.05
CA LEU A 52 -13.16 5.55 5.20
C LEU A 52 -12.28 5.61 6.45
N PRO A 53 -12.43 6.64 7.30
CA PRO A 53 -11.76 6.67 8.59
C PRO A 53 -12.33 5.57 9.52
N SER A 54 -11.66 5.34 10.64
CA SER A 54 -12.05 4.28 11.58
C SER A 54 -13.47 4.42 12.12
N THR A 55 -13.88 5.67 12.39
CA THR A 55 -15.20 6.01 12.92
C THR A 55 -15.89 7.07 12.07
N GLY A 56 -17.14 6.76 11.67
CA GLY A 56 -18.00 7.66 10.89
C GLY A 56 -17.35 8.17 9.59
N GLY A 57 -17.82 9.33 9.12
CA GLY A 57 -17.11 10.15 8.13
C GLY A 57 -17.40 9.88 6.65
N THR A 58 -17.18 10.92 5.85
CA THR A 58 -17.20 10.88 4.39
C THR A 58 -15.96 10.13 3.87
N PRO A 59 -16.07 9.30 2.82
CA PRO A 59 -14.90 8.63 2.24
C PRO A 59 -14.00 9.61 1.48
N LEU A 60 -12.69 9.46 1.64
CA LEU A 60 -11.70 10.01 0.73
C LEU A 60 -11.56 9.07 -0.47
N VAL A 61 -11.85 9.56 -1.67
CA VAL A 61 -11.80 8.75 -2.89
C VAL A 61 -10.39 8.77 -3.48
N LEU A 62 -9.82 7.59 -3.69
CA LEU A 62 -8.55 7.37 -4.39
C LEU A 62 -8.85 6.77 -5.76
N ASN A 63 -8.25 7.31 -6.81
CA ASN A 63 -8.23 6.68 -8.14
C ASN A 63 -6.87 6.04 -8.36
N MET A 64 -6.84 4.76 -8.75
CA MET A 64 -5.62 3.98 -8.90
C MET A 64 -5.59 3.28 -10.24
N ARG A 65 -4.41 3.24 -10.86
CA ARG A 65 -4.19 2.52 -12.11
C ARG A 65 -4.02 1.03 -11.86
N THR A 66 -4.72 0.19 -12.63
CA THR A 66 -4.69 -1.28 -12.43
C THR A 66 -3.33 -1.90 -12.72
N ARG A 67 -2.59 -1.35 -13.69
CA ARG A 67 -1.31 -1.93 -14.18
C ARG A 67 -0.12 -1.86 -13.22
N ASP A 68 -0.15 -0.93 -12.27
CA ASP A 68 0.97 -0.65 -11.35
C ASP A 68 0.54 -0.11 -9.98
N LEU A 69 -0.77 -0.07 -9.72
CA LEU A 69 -1.34 0.38 -8.45
C LEU A 69 -0.88 1.79 -8.04
N TYR A 70 -0.42 2.62 -8.99
CA TYR A 70 -0.15 4.01 -8.67
C TYR A 70 -1.46 4.77 -8.46
N VAL A 71 -1.49 5.58 -7.41
CA VAL A 71 -2.59 6.50 -7.13
C VAL A 71 -2.45 7.70 -8.06
N GLU A 72 -3.46 7.93 -8.90
CA GLU A 72 -3.49 9.04 -9.85
C GLU A 72 -4.19 10.26 -9.25
N LEU A 73 -5.30 10.03 -8.52
CA LEU A 73 -6.10 11.09 -7.89
C LEU A 73 -6.39 10.78 -6.42
N ILE A 74 -6.38 11.83 -5.59
CA ILE A 74 -6.78 11.80 -4.17
C ILE A 74 -7.81 12.89 -3.95
N GLY A 75 -9.03 12.50 -3.59
CA GLY A 75 -10.15 13.44 -3.41
C GLY A 75 -10.48 14.23 -4.67
N GLY A 76 -10.22 13.66 -5.86
CA GLY A 76 -10.39 14.33 -7.15
C GLY A 76 -9.21 15.20 -7.61
N HIS A 77 -8.15 15.34 -6.80
CA HIS A 77 -6.96 16.11 -7.15
C HIS A 77 -5.80 15.20 -7.58
N PRO A 78 -5.04 15.57 -8.62
CA PRO A 78 -3.82 14.86 -8.99
C PRO A 78 -2.83 14.77 -7.84
N PHE A 79 -2.18 13.61 -7.72
CA PHE A 79 -1.07 13.41 -6.79
C PHE A 79 0.10 12.76 -7.53
N GLU A 80 1.14 13.55 -7.80
CA GLU A 80 2.30 13.14 -8.58
C GLU A 80 3.54 12.94 -7.72
N ASN A 81 4.54 12.25 -8.27
CA ASN A 81 5.89 12.15 -7.71
C ASN A 81 5.97 11.54 -6.31
N TYR A 82 5.02 10.65 -5.97
CA TYR A 82 5.02 9.95 -4.69
C TYR A 82 6.37 9.28 -4.39
N SER A 83 6.86 8.44 -5.31
CA SER A 83 8.13 7.71 -5.18
C SER A 83 9.33 8.61 -4.96
N HIS A 84 9.38 9.76 -5.63
CA HIS A 84 10.46 10.75 -5.54
C HIS A 84 10.42 11.57 -4.25
N ASN A 85 9.27 11.65 -3.59
CA ASN A 85 9.09 12.46 -2.39
C ASN A 85 8.97 11.62 -1.11
N LEU A 86 9.12 10.29 -1.20
CA LEU A 86 9.18 9.39 -0.03
C LEU A 86 10.28 9.78 0.97
N ASP A 87 11.38 10.39 0.51
CA ASP A 87 12.45 10.92 1.37
C ASP A 87 12.03 12.15 2.20
N ARG A 88 10.99 12.87 1.77
CA ARG A 88 10.50 14.08 2.46
C ARG A 88 9.50 13.79 3.56
N MET A 89 9.06 12.54 3.70
CA MET A 89 8.14 12.18 4.77
C MET A 89 8.89 12.19 6.12
N PRO A 90 8.53 13.08 7.07
CA PRO A 90 9.24 13.28 8.32
C PRO A 90 8.83 12.21 9.33
N PHE A 91 9.02 10.93 8.99
CA PHE A 91 8.78 9.86 9.94
C PHE A 91 9.87 9.76 11.01
N ASP A 92 10.98 10.50 10.80
CA ASP A 92 12.03 10.74 11.80
C ASP A 92 11.69 11.85 12.79
N ALA A 93 10.53 12.50 12.65
CA ALA A 93 9.99 13.34 13.72
C ALA A 93 9.58 12.45 14.90
N ILE A 94 10.58 12.06 15.71
CA ILE A 94 10.38 12.05 17.15
C ILE A 94 9.73 13.39 17.43
N ALA A 95 8.51 13.38 17.96
CA ALA A 95 7.87 14.56 18.47
C ALA A 95 8.89 15.30 19.36
N THR A 96 9.59 16.28 18.80
CA THR A 96 10.65 17.00 19.49
C THR A 96 9.91 17.86 20.49
N SER A 97 9.96 17.40 21.74
CA SER A 97 9.54 18.07 22.97
C SER A 97 9.01 19.50 22.77
N GLY A 98 7.71 19.67 22.97
CA GLY A 98 7.01 20.96 22.89
C GLY A 98 5.52 20.72 22.75
N SER A 99 4.71 21.77 22.85
CA SER A 99 3.26 21.74 22.60
C SER A 99 2.87 21.23 21.21
N ASP A 100 3.83 21.07 20.29
CA ASP A 100 3.67 20.48 18.97
C ASP A 100 3.76 18.94 18.94
N ALA A 101 4.20 18.31 20.04
CA ALA A 101 4.25 16.86 20.20
C ALA A 101 2.87 16.16 20.24
N VAL A 102 1.78 16.94 20.27
CA VAL A 102 0.40 16.45 20.44
C VAL A 102 -0.32 16.22 19.11
N ARG A 103 0.26 16.59 17.96
CA ARG A 103 -0.34 16.28 16.65
C ARG A 103 0.11 14.91 16.16
N GLY A 104 -0.45 13.86 16.76
CA GLY A 104 -0.35 12.51 16.24
C GLY A 104 -0.86 12.46 14.79
N PHE A 105 0.06 12.39 13.83
CA PHE A 105 -0.25 12.31 12.41
C PHE A 105 -0.76 10.89 12.09
N SER A 106 -2.06 10.69 12.24
CA SER A 106 -2.75 9.41 12.03
C SER A 106 -3.41 9.36 10.65
N LEU A 107 -3.67 8.15 10.13
CA LEU A 107 -4.38 7.97 8.86
C LEU A 107 -5.79 8.59 8.91
N ASP A 108 -6.50 8.49 10.04
CA ASP A 108 -7.79 9.16 10.23
C ASP A 108 -7.68 10.69 10.14
N SER A 109 -6.65 11.27 10.77
CA SER A 109 -6.42 12.71 10.69
C SER A 109 -6.03 13.17 9.29
N ALA A 110 -5.30 12.34 8.53
CA ALA A 110 -4.96 12.60 7.13
C ALA A 110 -6.20 12.56 6.24
N ILE A 111 -7.05 11.52 6.37
CA ILE A 111 -8.32 11.40 5.63
C ILE A 111 -9.20 12.63 5.89
N ARG A 112 -9.45 12.94 7.17
CA ARG A 112 -10.30 14.08 7.56
C ARG A 112 -9.70 15.41 7.10
N GLY A 113 -8.38 15.59 7.21
CA GLY A 113 -7.70 16.80 6.79
C GLY A 113 -7.77 17.05 5.28
N LEU A 114 -7.68 15.98 4.47
CA LEU A 114 -7.75 16.08 3.01
C LEU A 114 -9.16 16.37 2.49
N LEU A 115 -10.20 15.98 3.25
CA LEU A 115 -11.60 16.25 2.93
C LEU A 115 -12.04 17.69 3.24
N ARG A 116 -11.22 18.49 3.91
CA ARG A 116 -11.54 19.89 4.21
C ARG A 116 -11.58 20.72 2.93
N THR A 117 -12.72 21.37 2.71
CA THR A 117 -12.94 22.30 1.60
C THR A 117 -12.77 23.75 2.04
N PRO A 118 -12.37 24.66 1.13
CA PRO A 118 -12.22 26.09 1.42
C PRO A 118 -13.50 26.73 2.00
N ASP A 119 -14.67 26.28 1.55
CA ASP A 119 -15.96 26.88 1.90
C ASP A 119 -16.55 26.36 3.23
N GLY A 120 -15.95 25.33 3.84
CA GLY A 120 -16.53 24.62 4.98
C GLY A 120 -15.72 24.62 6.27
N ASP A 121 -14.39 24.83 6.22
CA ASP A 121 -13.54 24.60 7.40
C ASP A 121 -12.39 25.63 7.54
N LYS A 122 -12.29 26.27 8.71
CA LYS A 122 -11.47 27.49 8.92
C LYS A 122 -9.94 27.25 8.92
N ARG A 123 -9.47 26.01 8.82
CA ARG A 123 -8.04 25.65 8.73
C ARG A 123 -7.81 24.50 7.76
N MET A 124 -7.67 24.85 6.49
CA MET A 124 -7.12 23.95 5.47
C MET A 124 -5.71 23.50 5.87
N LEU A 125 -5.33 22.30 5.43
CA LEU A 125 -3.94 21.87 5.52
C LEU A 125 -3.05 22.84 4.74
N THR A 126 -1.90 23.19 5.30
CA THR A 126 -0.84 23.87 4.55
C THR A 126 -0.41 22.99 3.37
N PRO A 127 0.24 23.54 2.32
CA PRO A 127 0.75 22.73 1.22
C PRO A 127 1.62 21.55 1.68
N ASP A 128 2.48 21.78 2.66
CA ASP A 128 3.35 20.74 3.23
C ASP A 128 2.54 19.70 4.00
N ASP A 129 1.65 20.11 4.91
CA ASP A 129 0.80 19.17 5.66
C ASP A 129 -0.11 18.36 4.73
N ARG A 130 -0.59 18.97 3.64
CA ARG A 130 -1.39 18.30 2.62
C ARG A 130 -0.57 17.25 1.90
N PHE A 131 0.64 17.60 1.47
CA PHE A 131 1.56 16.67 0.83
C PHE A 131 1.85 15.48 1.76
N LEU A 132 2.12 15.73 3.04
CA LEU A 132 2.32 14.68 4.05
C LEU A 132 1.09 13.79 4.22
N ALA A 133 -0.11 14.37 4.21
CA ALA A 133 -1.35 13.62 4.39
C ALA A 133 -1.64 12.73 3.18
N GLN A 134 -1.46 13.26 1.97
CA GLN A 134 -1.57 12.49 0.72
C GLN A 134 -0.56 11.35 0.70
N SER A 135 0.69 11.67 1.04
CA SER A 135 1.81 10.74 1.17
C SER A 135 1.51 9.59 2.12
N LEU A 136 1.01 9.87 3.33
CA LEU A 136 0.63 8.84 4.29
C LEU A 136 -0.52 7.96 3.76
N VAL A 137 -1.53 8.56 3.14
CA VAL A 137 -2.66 7.83 2.55
C VAL A 137 -2.18 6.88 1.46
N VAL A 138 -1.35 7.35 0.53
CA VAL A 138 -0.78 6.53 -0.54
C VAL A 138 0.08 5.42 0.03
N PHE A 139 0.92 5.74 1.01
CA PHE A 139 1.75 4.75 1.69
C PHE A 139 0.92 3.64 2.32
N CYS A 140 -0.07 3.99 3.14
CA CYS A 140 -0.91 2.99 3.77
C CYS A 140 -1.63 2.13 2.74
N VAL A 141 -2.27 2.74 1.73
CA VAL A 141 -3.14 2.00 0.79
C VAL A 141 -2.33 1.27 -0.28
N ALA A 142 -1.54 1.99 -1.08
CA ALA A 142 -0.82 1.40 -2.21
C ALA A 142 0.25 0.40 -1.74
N GLU A 143 1.00 0.71 -0.67
CA GLU A 143 2.03 -0.21 -0.19
C GLU A 143 1.44 -1.42 0.52
N SER A 144 0.26 -1.31 1.14
CA SER A 144 -0.46 -2.51 1.63
C SER A 144 -0.92 -3.40 0.48
N LEU A 145 -1.34 -2.84 -0.66
CA LEU A 145 -1.65 -3.64 -1.84
C LEU A 145 -0.40 -4.33 -2.40
N ARG A 146 0.77 -3.69 -2.35
CA ARG A 146 2.03 -4.23 -2.89
C ARG A 146 2.69 -5.27 -1.97
N PHE A 147 2.61 -5.07 -0.66
CA PHE A 147 3.37 -5.83 0.34
C PHE A 147 2.46 -6.42 1.43
N ASP A 148 2.46 -7.75 1.57
CA ASP A 148 1.77 -8.46 2.67
C ASP A 148 2.26 -7.97 4.04
N LYS A 149 3.58 -7.73 4.14
CA LYS A 149 4.20 -7.29 5.39
C LYS A 149 3.62 -5.96 5.87
N ILE A 150 3.49 -4.99 4.97
CA ILE A 150 2.95 -3.66 5.30
C ILE A 150 1.47 -3.76 5.67
N ALA A 151 0.68 -4.51 4.91
CA ALA A 151 -0.74 -4.72 5.21
C ALA A 151 -0.95 -5.40 6.58
N THR A 152 -0.16 -6.42 6.87
CA THR A 152 -0.23 -7.19 8.13
C THR A 152 0.15 -6.32 9.32
N GLU A 153 1.28 -5.62 9.24
CA GLU A 153 1.78 -4.80 10.35
C GLU A 153 0.89 -3.57 10.59
N LEU A 154 0.33 -2.93 9.54
CA LEU A 154 -0.70 -1.90 9.71
C LEU A 154 -1.99 -2.46 10.31
N GLY A 155 -2.45 -3.64 9.88
CA GLY A 155 -3.61 -4.31 10.47
C GLY A 155 -3.42 -4.67 11.94
N GLN A 156 -2.22 -5.10 12.33
CA GLN A 156 -1.86 -5.33 13.74
C GLN A 156 -1.86 -4.02 14.54
N TYR A 157 -1.31 -2.94 13.99
CA TYR A 157 -1.31 -1.62 14.60
C TYR A 157 -2.74 -1.09 14.84
N PHE A 158 -3.64 -1.24 13.85
CA PHE A 158 -5.04 -0.84 14.02
C PHE A 158 -5.78 -1.71 15.04
N ARG A 159 -5.44 -3.01 15.14
CA ARG A 159 -6.01 -3.91 16.15
C ARG A 159 -5.58 -3.56 17.56
N SER A 160 -4.29 -3.27 17.78
CA SER A 160 -3.75 -2.92 19.10
C SER A 160 -4.18 -1.55 19.60
N SER A 161 -4.49 -0.63 18.68
CA SER A 161 -4.94 0.73 19.01
C SER A 161 -6.44 0.85 19.31
N TYR A 162 -7.19 -0.25 19.22
CA TYR A 162 -8.65 -0.26 19.40
C TYR A 162 -9.04 -0.68 20.82
N ASP A 163 -9.81 0.17 21.51
CA ASP A 163 -10.49 -0.14 22.77
C ASP A 163 -12.00 -0.41 22.51
N PRO A 164 -12.51 -1.64 22.74
CA PRO A 164 -13.92 -1.97 22.55
C PRO A 164 -14.88 -1.26 23.52
N ASN A 165 -14.41 -0.77 24.67
CA ASN A 165 -15.24 -0.04 25.63
C ASN A 165 -15.25 1.47 25.39
N HIS A 166 -14.32 1.97 24.57
CA HIS A 166 -14.19 3.38 24.22
C HIS A 166 -13.77 3.54 22.75
N PRO A 167 -14.67 3.29 21.78
CA PRO A 167 -14.36 3.39 20.34
C PRO A 167 -13.99 4.81 19.88
N GLU A 168 -14.25 5.83 20.70
CA GLU A 168 -13.95 7.24 20.42
C GLU A 168 -12.60 7.71 20.97
N ILE A 169 -11.99 6.95 21.88
CA ILE A 169 -10.64 7.25 22.36
C ILE A 169 -9.69 6.68 21.31
N THR A 170 -9.38 7.49 20.28
CA THR A 170 -8.16 7.32 19.50
C THR A 170 -7.03 7.32 20.51
N SER A 171 -6.56 6.13 20.84
CA SER A 171 -5.67 5.85 21.94
C SER A 171 -4.44 6.77 21.86
N PHE A 172 -4.43 7.83 22.68
CA PHE A 172 -3.20 8.41 23.19
C PHE A 172 -2.57 7.33 24.06
N LEU A 173 -1.90 6.37 23.43
CA LEU A 173 -1.19 5.34 24.17
C LEU A 173 0.05 5.99 24.78
N LYS A 174 -0.04 6.35 26.06
CA LYS A 174 1.12 6.29 26.95
C LYS A 174 1.71 4.89 26.81
N GLY A 175 2.76 4.76 26.00
CA GLY A 175 3.54 3.54 25.82
C GLY A 175 3.39 2.79 24.49
N ALA A 176 2.66 3.30 23.47
CA ALA A 176 2.71 2.67 22.16
C ALA A 176 4.01 3.04 21.43
N THR A 177 4.74 2.01 21.02
CA THR A 177 5.92 2.10 20.18
C THR A 177 5.62 3.06 19.03
N PRO A 178 6.38 4.16 18.88
CA PRO A 178 6.37 4.94 17.65
C PRO A 178 6.51 3.98 16.48
N ILE A 179 5.99 4.32 15.30
CA ILE A 179 6.06 3.46 14.12
C ILE A 179 7.52 3.39 13.61
N ARG A 180 8.42 2.82 14.42
CA ARG A 180 9.85 2.58 14.18
C ARG A 180 10.05 1.68 12.96
N TYR A 181 9.01 0.97 12.52
CA TYR A 181 8.98 0.14 11.33
C TYR A 181 8.86 0.92 10.02
N LEU A 182 8.47 2.21 10.06
CA LEU A 182 8.27 3.02 8.85
C LEU A 182 9.51 3.13 7.98
N GLN A 183 10.70 3.31 8.55
CA GLN A 183 11.94 3.38 7.76
C GLN A 183 12.16 2.10 6.94
N SER A 184 11.92 0.93 7.56
CA SER A 184 12.07 -0.35 6.88
C SER A 184 11.03 -0.52 5.76
N TRP A 185 9.79 -0.10 5.99
CA TRP A 185 8.71 -0.15 5.00
C TRP A 185 8.89 0.88 3.88
N LEU A 186 9.46 2.05 4.16
CA LEU A 186 9.80 3.06 3.15
C LEU A 186 10.85 2.53 2.19
N LYS A 187 11.87 1.84 2.74
CA LYS A 187 12.86 1.17 1.91
C LYS A 187 12.20 0.12 1.01
N MET A 188 11.21 -0.61 1.51
CA MET A 188 10.40 -1.54 0.71
C MET A 188 9.67 -0.82 -0.42
N ALA A 189 8.88 0.22 -0.10
CA ALA A 189 8.12 1.01 -1.06
C ALA A 189 8.99 1.59 -2.18
N LYS A 190 10.12 2.21 -1.83
CA LYS A 190 11.08 2.79 -2.81
C LYS A 190 11.68 1.76 -3.76
N ASN A 191 11.86 0.53 -3.31
CA ASN A 191 12.52 -0.51 -4.08
C ASN A 191 11.52 -1.46 -4.74
N TRP A 192 10.22 -1.20 -4.69
CA TRP A 192 9.21 -2.09 -5.26
C TRP A 192 9.43 -2.36 -6.76
N GLU A 193 9.69 -1.31 -7.55
CA GLU A 193 9.95 -1.43 -8.99
C GLU A 193 11.22 -2.23 -9.27
N LYS A 194 12.33 -1.90 -8.58
CA LYS A 194 13.60 -2.64 -8.71
C LYS A 194 13.41 -4.11 -8.32
N THR A 195 12.74 -4.38 -7.20
CA THR A 195 12.50 -5.73 -6.70
C THR A 195 11.64 -6.52 -7.68
N THR A 196 10.63 -5.88 -8.30
CA THR A 196 9.84 -6.51 -9.35
C THR A 196 10.71 -6.92 -10.54
N ARG A 197 11.59 -6.03 -11.02
CA ARG A 197 12.52 -6.34 -12.13
C ARG A 197 13.44 -7.50 -11.79
N ASP A 198 14.07 -7.48 -10.62
CA ASP A 198 14.95 -8.57 -10.18
C ASP A 198 14.20 -9.91 -10.11
N VAL A 199 12.92 -9.91 -9.71
CA VAL A 199 12.07 -11.12 -9.73
C VAL A 199 11.83 -11.62 -11.16
N PHE A 200 11.56 -10.74 -12.12
CA PHE A 200 11.40 -11.12 -13.52
C PHE A 200 12.71 -11.61 -14.13
N ASP A 201 13.84 -10.96 -13.82
CA ASP A 201 15.15 -11.34 -14.35
C ASP A 201 15.66 -12.66 -13.73
N GLY A 202 15.18 -13.00 -12.52
CA GLY A 202 15.52 -14.24 -11.83
C GLY A 202 14.69 -15.46 -12.23
N ILE A 203 13.74 -15.36 -13.16
CA ILE A 203 12.90 -16.49 -13.61
C ILE A 203 13.19 -16.88 -15.06
N PRO A 204 12.92 -18.14 -15.46
CA PRO A 204 13.11 -18.59 -16.84
C PRO A 204 12.29 -17.77 -17.85
N ASP A 205 12.81 -17.58 -19.06
CA ASP A 205 12.17 -16.82 -20.15
C ASP A 205 10.73 -17.26 -20.41
N LYS A 206 10.52 -18.58 -20.48
CA LYS A 206 9.19 -19.17 -20.66
C LYS A 206 8.21 -18.73 -19.56
N MET A 207 8.68 -18.59 -18.32
CA MET A 207 7.83 -18.13 -17.22
C MET A 207 7.56 -16.63 -17.29
N ARG A 208 8.51 -15.82 -17.78
CA ARG A 208 8.25 -14.39 -18.04
C ARG A 208 7.10 -14.22 -19.03
N GLU A 209 7.07 -15.01 -20.10
CA GLU A 209 5.98 -15.00 -21.08
C GLU A 209 4.63 -15.42 -20.49
N ILE A 210 4.62 -16.45 -19.64
CA ILE A 210 3.40 -16.98 -19.02
C ILE A 210 2.80 -15.99 -18.02
N VAL A 211 3.63 -15.40 -17.16
CA VAL A 211 3.18 -14.59 -16.02
C VAL A 211 2.52 -13.28 -16.44
N VAL A 212 2.88 -12.74 -17.61
CA VAL A 212 2.27 -11.52 -18.15
C VAL A 212 1.03 -11.78 -19.00
N GLN A 213 0.60 -13.03 -19.18
CA GLN A 213 -0.60 -13.33 -19.95
C GLN A 213 -1.82 -13.55 -19.05
N PRO A 214 -2.99 -13.02 -19.47
CA PRO A 214 -4.27 -13.39 -18.87
C PRO A 214 -4.47 -14.91 -18.86
N ARG A 215 -5.02 -15.46 -17.78
CA ARG A 215 -5.13 -16.91 -17.56
C ARG A 215 -5.98 -17.63 -18.61
N ASP A 216 -6.97 -16.94 -19.18
CA ASP A 216 -7.84 -17.44 -20.25
C ASP A 216 -7.06 -17.64 -21.56
N ARG A 217 -6.00 -16.87 -21.80
CA ARG A 217 -5.12 -16.98 -22.98
C ARG A 217 -4.03 -18.05 -22.87
N LEU A 218 -3.75 -18.53 -21.66
CA LEU A 218 -2.76 -19.58 -21.43
C LEU A 218 -3.25 -20.94 -21.88
N SER A 219 -2.35 -21.74 -22.47
CA SER A 219 -2.59 -23.15 -22.77
C SER A 219 -2.80 -23.97 -21.47
N PRO A 220 -3.44 -25.16 -21.52
CA PRO A 220 -3.58 -26.01 -20.34
C PRO A 220 -2.25 -26.35 -19.66
N ALA A 221 -1.18 -26.56 -20.43
CA ALA A 221 0.16 -26.81 -19.91
C ALA A 221 0.75 -25.57 -19.23
N ASP A 222 0.65 -24.39 -19.86
CA ASP A 222 1.17 -23.14 -19.29
C ASP A 222 0.41 -22.74 -18.02
N ARG A 223 -0.88 -23.07 -17.90
CA ARG A 223 -1.68 -22.84 -16.68
C ARG A 223 -1.16 -23.64 -15.47
N GLN A 224 -0.48 -24.76 -15.71
CA GLN A 224 0.10 -25.62 -14.68
C GLN A 224 1.60 -25.34 -14.45
N ALA A 225 2.26 -24.66 -15.39
CA ALA A 225 3.65 -24.27 -15.25
C ALA A 225 3.83 -23.36 -14.03
N SER A 226 4.80 -23.69 -13.19
CA SER A 226 5.17 -22.88 -12.03
C SER A 226 6.68 -22.81 -11.91
N ALA A 227 7.17 -21.71 -11.34
CA ALA A 227 8.59 -21.55 -11.05
C ALA A 227 8.77 -20.91 -9.69
N ARG A 228 9.77 -21.41 -8.96
CA ARG A 228 10.18 -20.80 -7.71
C ARG A 228 11.12 -19.64 -8.01
N VAL A 229 10.86 -18.51 -7.38
CA VAL A 229 11.76 -17.35 -7.43
C VAL A 229 12.89 -17.60 -6.45
N ASP A 230 14.11 -17.79 -6.96
CA ASP A 230 15.30 -17.93 -6.14
C ASP A 230 15.82 -16.55 -5.70
N THR A 231 15.50 -16.19 -4.45
CA THR A 231 15.92 -14.91 -3.88
C THR A 231 17.40 -14.86 -3.48
N THR A 232 18.14 -15.98 -3.51
CA THR A 232 19.53 -16.03 -3.06
C THR A 232 20.50 -15.37 -4.05
N ALA A 233 20.14 -15.34 -5.33
CA ALA A 233 20.89 -14.66 -6.38
C ALA A 233 20.65 -13.13 -6.43
N PHE A 234 19.71 -12.62 -5.62
CA PHE A 234 19.39 -11.21 -5.60
C PHE A 234 20.41 -10.39 -4.82
N GLY A 235 20.55 -9.12 -5.19
CA GLY A 235 21.30 -8.16 -4.38
C GLY A 235 20.69 -8.01 -2.97
N GLU A 236 21.52 -7.63 -1.99
CA GLU A 236 21.18 -7.61 -0.56
C GLU A 236 19.86 -6.87 -0.24
N VAL A 237 19.61 -5.74 -0.91
CA VAL A 237 18.40 -4.95 -0.72
C VAL A 237 17.15 -5.72 -1.12
N THR A 238 17.17 -6.34 -2.31
CA THR A 238 16.06 -7.10 -2.87
C THR A 238 15.79 -8.36 -2.06
N GLN A 239 16.84 -9.06 -1.62
CA GLN A 239 16.71 -10.25 -0.78
C GLN A 239 15.97 -9.95 0.54
N LYS A 240 16.14 -8.75 1.12
CA LYS A 240 15.42 -8.32 2.33
C LYS A 240 13.96 -7.91 2.09
N ILE A 241 13.63 -7.49 0.87
CA ILE A 241 12.33 -6.88 0.53
C ILE A 241 11.38 -7.88 -0.12
N ALA A 242 11.88 -8.71 -1.03
CA ALA A 242 11.09 -9.69 -1.78
C ALA A 242 10.22 -10.58 -0.88
N PRO A 243 10.67 -11.02 0.31
CA PRO A 243 9.81 -11.78 1.23
C PRO A 243 8.54 -11.05 1.66
N GLY A 244 8.60 -9.73 1.83
CA GLY A 244 7.42 -8.94 2.21
C GLY A 244 6.50 -8.62 1.04
N MET A 245 6.93 -8.82 -0.20
CA MET A 245 6.24 -8.40 -1.42
C MET A 245 5.22 -9.44 -1.88
N ARG A 246 4.04 -8.98 -2.28
CA ARG A 246 2.94 -9.81 -2.78
C ARG A 246 2.63 -9.58 -4.25
N VAL A 247 2.62 -8.32 -4.67
CA VAL A 247 2.21 -7.93 -6.03
C VAL A 247 3.42 -7.42 -6.81
N LEU A 248 3.61 -7.97 -8.00
CA LEU A 248 4.58 -7.53 -8.99
C LEU A 248 3.96 -6.45 -9.87
N MET A 249 4.72 -5.40 -10.14
CA MET A 249 4.39 -4.46 -11.22
C MET A 249 4.33 -5.21 -12.55
N ARG A 250 3.38 -4.87 -13.40
CA ARG A 250 3.35 -5.43 -14.76
C ARG A 250 4.35 -4.70 -15.66
N PRO A 251 5.22 -5.42 -16.39
CA PRO A 251 6.09 -4.80 -17.39
C PRO A 251 5.26 -4.07 -18.45
N SER A 252 5.74 -2.89 -18.85
CA SER A 252 5.14 -2.05 -19.90
C SER A 252 5.38 -2.62 -21.29
#